data_AF-A0A967SJG8-F1
#
_entry.id   AF-A0A967SJG8-F1
#
_cell.length_a   1.000
_cell.length_b   1.000
_cell.length_c   1.000
_cell.angle_alpha   90.00
_cell.angle_beta   90.00
_cell.angle_gamma   90.00
#
_symmetry.space_group_name_H-M   'P 1'
#
loop_
_entity.id
_entity.type
_entity.pdbx_description
1 polymer ?
#
loop_
_entity_poly.entity_id
_entity_poly.type
_entity_poly.pdbx_seq_one_letter_code
_entity_poly.pdbx_strand_id
1 'polypeptide(L)'
;ELPLNFNFPMSDAILDALRTGSRTPVESVVRSMAALYPEGVRDAPFLTNHDQVRIASQLAGNAGGLRSAASVLLTLPGVPFLYYGEEVGLANGTAQGDEAKRTPMPWSDG
;
A
#
# COMPACT_ATOMS: atom_id res chain seq x y z
N GLU A 1 13.62 -10.50 19.28
CA GLU A 1 13.27 -9.18 18.69
C GLU A 1 12.39 -9.39 17.47
N LEU A 2 11.48 -8.46 17.18
CA LEU A 2 10.72 -8.43 15.94
C LEU A 2 11.42 -7.44 15.00
N PRO A 3 12.15 -7.90 13.97
CA PRO A 3 12.98 -7.02 13.15
C PRO A 3 12.19 -6.17 12.14
N LEU A 4 10.91 -6.52 11.89
CA LEU A 4 9.98 -5.82 11.00
C LEU A 4 8.55 -5.91 11.52
N ASN A 5 7.74 -4.88 11.22
CA ASN A 5 6.30 -4.86 11.45
C ASN A 5 5.59 -4.25 10.22
N PHE A 6 4.40 -4.76 9.90
CA PHE A 6 3.57 -4.18 8.85
C PHE A 6 3.14 -2.76 9.22
N ASN A 7 3.51 -1.79 8.37
CA ASN A 7 3.23 -0.39 8.64
C ASN A 7 1.85 0.05 8.12
N PHE A 8 0.81 -0.30 8.87
CA PHE A 8 -0.57 0.14 8.61
C PHE A 8 -0.69 1.67 8.54
N PRO A 9 -0.08 2.47 9.46
CA PRO A 9 -0.09 3.93 9.33
C PRO A 9 0.47 4.44 8.00
N MET A 10 1.50 3.80 7.45
CA MET A 10 2.04 4.18 6.14
C MET A 10 1.09 3.84 4.99
N SER A 11 0.41 2.69 5.05
CA SER A 11 -0.63 2.31 4.08
C SER A 11 -1.73 3.38 3.98
N ASP A 12 -2.26 3.82 5.12
CA ASP A 12 -3.27 4.89 5.18
C ASP A 12 -2.69 6.23 4.68
N ALA A 13 -1.48 6.58 5.12
CA ALA A 13 -0.83 7.83 4.74
C ALA A 13 -0.55 7.94 3.24
N ILE A 14 -0.15 6.85 2.57
CA ILE A 14 0.06 6.84 1.12
C ILE A 14 -1.26 7.12 0.40
N LEU A 15 -2.35 6.46 0.81
CA LEU A 15 -3.66 6.68 0.21
C LEU A 15 -4.15 8.12 0.40
N ASP A 16 -4.00 8.68 1.60
CA ASP A 16 -4.37 10.06 1.89
C ASP A 16 -3.51 11.06 1.10
N ALA A 17 -2.22 10.81 0.97
CA ALA A 17 -1.33 11.63 0.15
C ALA A 17 -1.75 11.65 -1.32
N LEU A 18 -2.15 10.50 -1.87
CA LEU A 18 -2.64 10.38 -3.24
C LEU A 18 -3.99 11.09 -3.45
N ARG A 19 -4.90 10.98 -2.49
CA ARG A 19 -6.23 11.64 -2.55
C ARG A 19 -6.13 13.15 -2.43
N THR A 20 -5.23 13.64 -1.60
CA THR A 20 -5.09 15.08 -1.32
C THR A 20 -4.05 15.78 -2.20
N GLY A 21 -3.21 15.02 -2.91
CA GLY A 21 -2.06 15.57 -3.64
C GLY A 21 -0.98 16.16 -2.73
N SER A 22 -0.97 15.78 -1.44
CA SER A 22 -0.07 16.33 -0.42
C SER A 22 0.93 15.29 0.06
N ARG A 23 2.21 15.65 0.16
CA ARG A 23 3.26 14.79 0.74
C ARG A 23 3.20 14.67 2.26
N THR A 24 2.44 15.54 2.93
CA THR A 24 2.43 15.69 4.39
C THR A 24 2.08 14.39 5.15
N PRO A 25 1.06 13.59 4.75
CA PRO A 25 0.74 12.36 5.47
C PRO A 25 1.90 11.38 5.52
N VAL A 26 2.54 11.11 4.37
CA VAL A 26 3.70 10.21 4.27
C VAL A 26 4.89 10.75 5.07
N GLU A 27 5.19 12.05 4.95
CA GLU A 27 6.28 12.68 5.70
C GLU A 27 6.09 12.53 7.22
N SER A 28 4.86 12.70 7.71
CA SER A 28 4.54 12.56 9.13
C SER A 28 4.86 11.16 9.66
N VAL A 29 4.49 10.12 8.90
CA VAL A 29 4.76 8.72 9.29
C VAL A 29 6.26 8.43 9.24
N VAL A 30 6.97 8.86 8.19
CA VAL A 30 8.44 8.69 8.10
C VAL A 30 9.15 9.34 9.30
N ARG A 31 8.75 10.57 9.68
CA ARG A 31 9.33 11.25 10.85
C ARG A 31 9.02 10.52 12.16
N SER A 32 7.79 10.02 12.30
CA SER A 32 7.37 9.27 13.49
C SER A 32 8.17 7.98 13.65
N MET A 33 8.39 7.24 12.55
CA MET A 33 9.21 6.03 12.57
C MET A 33 10.67 6.34 12.94
N ALA A 34 11.27 7.36 12.34
CA ALA A 34 12.63 7.77 12.65
C ALA A 34 12.83 8.18 14.12
N ALA A 35 11.78 8.68 14.77
CA ALA A 35 11.81 9.07 16.18
C ALA A 35 11.55 7.89 17.15
N LEU A 36 10.77 6.89 16.75
CA LEU A 36 10.29 5.83 17.63
C LEU A 36 11.04 4.51 17.47
N TYR A 37 11.56 4.21 16.29
CA TYR A 37 12.14 2.90 16.01
C TYR A 37 13.62 2.86 16.44
N PRO A 38 14.04 1.83 17.18
CA PRO A 38 15.45 1.61 17.50
C PRO A 38 16.31 1.46 16.24
N GLU A 39 17.61 1.72 16.38
CA GLU A 39 18.57 1.49 15.31
C GLU A 39 18.55 0.02 14.84
N GLY A 40 18.61 -0.21 13.54
CA GLY A 40 18.61 -1.55 12.94
C GLY A 40 17.21 -2.16 12.70
N VAL A 41 16.14 -1.58 13.26
CA VAL A 41 14.77 -1.97 12.92
C VAL A 41 14.45 -1.50 11.50
N ARG A 42 13.93 -2.41 10.67
CA ARG A 42 13.49 -2.10 9.32
C ARG A 42 11.97 -2.12 9.25
N ASP A 43 11.43 -1.15 8.52
CA ASP A 43 10.00 -1.07 8.31
C ASP A 43 9.52 -1.97 7.17
N ALA A 44 8.25 -2.35 7.20
CA ALA A 44 7.59 -3.09 6.13
C ALA A 44 6.40 -2.30 5.57
N PRO A 45 6.64 -1.27 4.72
CA PRO A 45 5.56 -0.53 4.09
C PRO A 45 4.85 -1.38 3.04
N PHE A 46 3.56 -1.12 2.82
CA PHE A 46 2.73 -1.75 1.80
C PHE A 46 1.60 -0.80 1.40
N LEU A 47 0.96 -1.03 0.26
CA LEU A 47 -0.21 -0.25 -0.17
C LEU A 47 -1.48 -0.78 0.46
N THR A 48 -1.85 -2.02 0.17
CA THR A 48 -2.98 -2.73 0.77
C THR A 48 -2.63 -4.18 1.05
N ASN A 49 -3.48 -4.89 1.80
CA ASN A 49 -3.35 -6.32 2.05
C ASN A 49 -4.70 -7.05 1.88
N HIS A 50 -4.72 -8.34 2.23
CA HIS A 50 -5.89 -9.22 2.09
C HIS A 50 -7.10 -8.86 2.98
N ASP A 51 -6.93 -7.93 3.92
CA ASP A 51 -7.97 -7.43 4.83
C ASP A 51 -8.42 -6.00 4.49
N GLN A 52 -7.81 -5.36 3.49
CA GLN A 52 -8.14 -4.00 3.05
C GLN A 52 -8.74 -4.00 1.64
N VAL A 53 -9.53 -2.96 1.34
CA VAL A 53 -9.99 -2.70 -0.04
C VAL A 53 -8.76 -2.43 -0.91
N ARG A 54 -8.63 -3.13 -2.05
CA ARG A 54 -7.47 -3.00 -2.95
C ARG A 54 -7.26 -1.56 -3.42
N ILE A 55 -6.01 -1.14 -3.54
CA ILE A 55 -5.65 0.23 -3.91
C ILE A 55 -6.28 0.67 -5.25
N ALA A 56 -6.40 -0.24 -6.22
CA ALA A 56 -7.08 0.02 -7.49
C ALA A 56 -8.55 0.40 -7.31
N SER A 57 -9.29 -0.27 -6.42
CA SER A 57 -10.66 0.11 -6.08
C SER A 57 -10.72 1.44 -5.35
N GLN A 58 -9.80 1.67 -4.40
CA GLN A 58 -9.77 2.90 -3.61
C GLN A 58 -9.45 4.15 -4.44
N LEU A 59 -8.73 3.98 -5.56
CA LEU A 59 -8.38 5.02 -6.53
C LEU A 59 -9.25 4.98 -7.79
N ALA A 60 -10.36 4.23 -7.78
CA ALA A 60 -11.29 4.09 -8.91
C ALA A 60 -10.61 3.74 -10.25
N GLY A 61 -9.55 2.91 -10.21
CA GLY A 61 -8.79 2.51 -11.39
C GLY A 61 -7.94 3.62 -12.03
N ASN A 62 -7.72 4.74 -11.34
CA ASN A 62 -6.89 5.83 -11.88
C ASN A 62 -5.44 5.36 -12.08
N ALA A 63 -5.06 5.13 -13.34
CA ALA A 63 -3.74 4.62 -13.70
C ALA A 63 -2.59 5.53 -13.25
N GLY A 64 -2.78 6.85 -13.28
CA GLY A 64 -1.79 7.81 -12.79
C GLY A 64 -1.60 7.69 -11.27
N GLY A 65 -2.70 7.59 -10.53
CA GLY A 65 -2.70 7.36 -9.08
C GLY A 65 -2.03 6.04 -8.70
N LEU A 66 -2.30 4.95 -9.43
CA LEU A 66 -1.69 3.65 -9.17
C LEU A 66 -0.17 3.64 -9.42
N ARG A 67 0.28 4.31 -10.49
CA ARG A 67 1.72 4.50 -10.75
C ARG A 67 2.39 5.34 -9.68
N SER A 68 1.73 6.39 -9.20
CA SER A 68 2.21 7.21 -8.09
C SER A 68 2.27 6.41 -6.79
N ALA A 69 1.25 5.60 -6.49
CA ALA A 69 1.25 4.71 -5.33
C ALA A 69 2.44 3.74 -5.34
N ALA A 70 2.66 3.06 -6.47
CA ALA A 70 3.81 2.17 -6.66
C ALA A 70 5.14 2.93 -6.53
N SER A 71 5.24 4.12 -7.13
CA SER A 71 6.45 4.96 -7.04
C SER A 71 6.78 5.34 -5.60
N VAL A 72 5.78 5.76 -4.82
CA VAL A 72 5.97 6.08 -3.40
C VAL A 72 6.39 4.83 -2.63
N LEU A 73 5.65 3.73 -2.73
CA LEU A 73 5.97 2.48 -2.01
C LEU A 73 7.40 2.01 -2.29
N LEU A 74 7.80 1.94 -3.56
CA LEU A 74 9.07 1.37 -3.98
C LEU A 74 10.28 2.28 -3.71
N THR A 75 10.04 3.54 -3.33
CA THR A 75 11.11 4.51 -2.99
C THR A 75 11.14 4.88 -1.52
N LEU A 76 10.19 4.40 -0.70
CA LEU A 76 10.22 4.55 0.74
C LEU A 76 11.36 3.73 1.37
N PRO A 77 11.94 4.19 2.50
CA PRO A 77 12.88 3.38 3.26
C PRO A 77 12.18 2.15 3.87
N GLY A 78 12.89 1.03 3.93
CA GLY A 78 12.39 -0.22 4.50
C GLY A 78 12.38 -1.36 3.48
N VAL A 79 11.51 -2.34 3.71
CA VAL A 79 11.30 -3.51 2.86
C VAL A 79 9.86 -3.46 2.35
N PRO A 80 9.60 -2.98 1.12
CA PRO A 80 8.25 -2.87 0.62
C PRO A 80 7.61 -4.25 0.38
N PHE A 81 6.35 -4.38 0.77
CA PHE A 81 5.51 -5.55 0.48
C PHE A 81 4.46 -5.16 -0.56
N LEU A 82 4.37 -5.96 -1.61
CA LEU A 82 3.38 -5.83 -2.67
C LEU A 82 2.31 -6.90 -2.49
N TYR A 83 1.03 -6.51 -2.52
CA TYR A 83 -0.06 -7.48 -2.52
C TYR A 83 -0.36 -7.93 -3.94
N TYR A 84 -0.49 -9.24 -4.16
CA TYR A 84 -0.61 -9.79 -5.51
C TYR A 84 -1.75 -9.14 -6.31
N GLY A 85 -1.48 -8.87 -7.57
CA GLY A 85 -2.39 -8.17 -8.46
C GLY A 85 -2.28 -6.64 -8.40
N GLU A 86 -1.66 -6.04 -7.39
CA GLU A 86 -1.42 -4.58 -7.39
C GLU A 86 -0.54 -4.15 -8.58
N GLU A 87 0.40 -5.01 -9.00
CA GLU A 87 1.27 -4.82 -10.16
C GLU A 87 0.52 -4.76 -11.50
N VAL A 88 -0.67 -5.35 -11.57
CA VAL A 88 -1.56 -5.31 -12.76
C VAL A 88 -2.81 -4.46 -12.52
N GLY A 89 -2.89 -3.75 -11.39
CA GLY A 89 -4.04 -2.90 -11.07
C GLY A 89 -5.33 -3.66 -10.72
N LEU A 90 -5.21 -4.88 -10.18
CA LEU A 90 -6.34 -5.71 -9.76
C LEU A 90 -7.18 -4.98 -8.71
N ALA A 91 -8.47 -4.81 -9.01
CA ALA A 91 -9.49 -4.23 -8.13
C ALA A 91 -10.20 -5.31 -7.31
N ASN A 92 -10.96 -4.89 -6.29
CA ASN A 92 -11.88 -5.78 -5.58
C ASN A 92 -12.89 -6.41 -6.55
N GLY A 93 -13.22 -7.67 -6.28
CA GLY A 93 -14.34 -8.36 -6.90
C GLY A 93 -15.70 -7.88 -6.37
N THR A 94 -16.75 -8.59 -6.75
CA THR A 94 -18.16 -8.24 -6.48
C THR A 94 -18.75 -8.94 -5.25
N ALA A 95 -18.00 -9.80 -4.58
CA ALA A 95 -18.45 -10.46 -3.35
C ALA A 95 -18.66 -9.46 -2.21
N GLN A 96 -19.47 -9.84 -1.22
CA GLN A 96 -19.86 -8.94 -0.12
C GLN A 96 -18.85 -8.92 1.04
N GLY A 97 -17.92 -9.88 1.10
CA GLY A 97 -16.93 -10.04 2.17
C GLY A 97 -15.49 -9.89 1.70
N ASP A 98 -14.56 -10.36 2.54
CA ASP A 98 -13.12 -10.34 2.25
C ASP A 98 -12.73 -11.15 1.01
N GLU A 99 -13.58 -12.07 0.56
CA GLU A 99 -13.38 -12.80 -0.69
C GLU A 99 -13.27 -11.86 -1.89
N ALA A 100 -13.92 -10.69 -1.85
CA ALA A 100 -13.78 -9.67 -2.89
C ALA A 100 -12.35 -9.09 -2.95
N LYS A 101 -11.60 -9.13 -1.85
CA LYS A 101 -10.21 -8.66 -1.78
C LYS A 101 -9.23 -9.73 -2.25
N ARG A 102 -9.68 -10.99 -2.38
CA ARG A 102 -8.87 -12.21 -2.59
C ARG A 102 -9.26 -12.94 -3.87
N THR A 103 -9.65 -12.20 -4.92
CA THR A 103 -10.00 -12.75 -6.24
C THR A 103 -8.79 -13.43 -6.91
N PRO A 104 -8.99 -14.45 -7.76
CA PRO A 104 -7.89 -15.08 -8.49
C PRO A 104 -7.05 -14.08 -9.29
N MET A 105 -5.74 -14.30 -9.36
CA MET A 105 -4.83 -13.49 -10.19
C MET A 105 -5.22 -13.60 -11.68
N PRO A 106 -5.38 -12.48 -12.40
CA PRO A 106 -5.64 -12.49 -13.84
C PRO A 106 -4.37 -12.83 -14.62
N TRP A 107 -4.11 -14.13 -14.83
CA TRP A 107 -2.93 -14.60 -15.59
C TRP A 107 -3.10 -14.51 -17.11
N SER A 108 -4.33 -14.41 -17.59
CA SER A 108 -4.64 -14.24 -19.01
C SER A 108 -4.74 -12.76 -19.36
N ASP A 109 -4.33 -12.39 -20.57
CA ASP A 109 -4.35 -11.01 -21.07
C ASP A 109 -5.77 -10.39 -21.18
N GLY A 110 -6.82 -11.19 -20.99
CA GLY A 110 -8.22 -10.80 -21.22
C GLY A 110 -8.63 -11.04 -22.66
#